data_AF-A0A8X6LK11-F1
#
_entry.id   AF-A0A8X6LK11-F1
#
_cell.length_a   1.000
_cell.length_b   1.000
_cell.length_c   1.000
_cell.angle_alpha   90.00
_cell.angle_beta   90.00
_cell.angle_gamma   90.00
#
_symmetry.space_group_name_H-M   'P 1'
#
loop_
_entity.id
_entity.type
_entity.pdbx_description
1 polymer ?
#
loop_
_entity_poly.entity_id
_entity_poly.type
_entity_poly.pdbx_seq_one_letter_code
_entity_poly.pdbx_strand_id
1 'polypeptide(L)'
;MLYGGNRTNTNGYRYQRTLDAPTQKLFKAIDDENLEAFKQALEGDADVNAFDEGYTPLMTIIMNGDDSPICLKMMMLLLQHQSLNINAQETKERNTALHLAFRMENRNFVQMLLRACLQTQE
;
A
#
# COMPACT_ATOMS: atom_id res chain seq x y z
N MET A 1 -18.09 3.78 18.61
CA MET A 1 -18.31 5.23 18.44
C MET A 1 -17.16 5.79 17.63
N LEU A 2 -17.50 6.41 16.49
CA LEU A 2 -16.78 7.49 15.81
C LEU A 2 -15.31 7.29 15.43
N TYR A 3 -15.06 6.74 14.23
CA TYR A 3 -13.95 7.24 13.39
C TYR A 3 -14.50 8.32 12.46
N GLY A 4 -14.97 9.41 13.07
CA GLY A 4 -15.17 10.69 12.44
C GLY A 4 -13.95 11.56 12.74
N GLY A 5 -12.79 11.19 12.18
CA GLY A 5 -11.58 12.00 12.27
C GLY A 5 -11.63 13.12 11.24
N ASN A 6 -12.21 14.26 11.61
CA ASN A 6 -12.10 15.50 10.87
C ASN A 6 -10.62 15.93 10.80
N ARG A 7 -9.91 15.55 9.73
CA ARG A 7 -8.61 16.12 9.38
C ARG A 7 -8.83 17.55 8.87
N THR A 8 -8.89 18.52 9.78
CA THR A 8 -8.78 19.94 9.41
C THR A 8 -7.32 20.28 9.16
N ASN A 9 -7.00 20.77 7.96
CA ASN A 9 -5.76 21.51 7.72
C ASN A 9 -6.10 23.01 7.75
N THR A 10 -5.24 23.79 8.40
CA THR A 10 -5.41 25.24 8.62
C THR A 10 -4.75 26.09 7.54
N ASN A 11 -4.38 25.53 6.37
CA ASN A 11 -3.46 26.20 5.45
C ASN A 11 -3.99 26.43 4.02
N GLY A 12 -5.29 26.25 3.75
CA GLY A 12 -5.91 26.84 2.54
C GLY A 12 -5.43 26.33 1.17
N TYR A 13 -4.56 25.31 1.09
CA TYR A 13 -4.17 24.68 -0.18
C TYR A 13 -4.87 23.32 -0.34
N ARG A 14 -5.71 23.25 -1.39
CA ARG A 14 -6.49 22.07 -1.79
C ARG A 14 -5.58 20.95 -2.27
N TYR A 15 -5.42 19.92 -1.45
CA TYR A 15 -5.23 18.54 -1.93
C TYR A 15 -6.02 17.59 -1.04
N GLN A 16 -7.34 17.58 -1.23
CA GLN A 16 -8.16 16.45 -0.83
C GLN A 16 -8.89 15.97 -2.08
N ARG A 17 -8.17 15.23 -2.94
CA ARG A 17 -8.87 14.13 -3.59
C ARG A 17 -9.10 13.14 -2.46
N THR A 18 -10.28 13.19 -1.86
CA THR A 18 -10.70 12.12 -0.97
C THR A 18 -10.52 10.83 -1.74
N LEU A 19 -9.72 9.90 -1.22
CA LEU A 19 -9.63 8.56 -1.78
C LEU A 19 -11.05 8.04 -2.00
N ASP A 20 -11.29 7.34 -3.09
CA ASP A 20 -12.57 6.70 -3.31
C ASP A 20 -12.81 5.63 -2.22
N ALA A 21 -14.08 5.30 -1.99
CA ALA A 21 -14.47 4.41 -0.90
C ALA A 21 -13.75 3.03 -0.90
N PRO A 22 -13.57 2.33 -2.04
CA PRO A 22 -12.85 1.06 -2.04
C PRO A 22 -11.36 1.25 -1.76
N THR A 23 -10.71 2.29 -2.27
CA THR A 23 -9.31 2.62 -1.92
C THR A 23 -9.13 2.92 -0.44
N GLN A 24 -10.03 3.68 0.19
CA GLN A 24 -9.99 3.89 1.66
C GLN A 24 -10.12 2.57 2.43
N LYS A 25 -11.00 1.67 1.96
CA LYS A 25 -11.16 0.33 2.56
C LYS A 25 -9.90 -0.51 2.40
N LEU A 26 -9.19 -0.38 1.27
CA LEU A 26 -7.94 -1.08 1.01
C LEU A 26 -6.88 -0.72 2.05
N PHE A 27 -6.64 0.58 2.29
CA PHE A 27 -5.71 1.05 3.31
C PHE A 27 -6.13 0.62 4.72
N LYS A 28 -7.40 0.82 5.08
CA LYS A 28 -7.92 0.39 6.38
C LYS A 28 -7.76 -1.13 6.60
N ALA A 29 -7.91 -1.94 5.56
CA ALA A 29 -7.74 -3.38 5.66
C ALA A 29 -6.27 -3.79 5.91
N ILE A 30 -5.31 -2.99 5.44
CA ILE A 30 -3.88 -3.18 5.76
C ILE A 30 -3.66 -2.89 7.25
N ASP A 31 -4.14 -1.75 7.74
CA ASP A 31 -3.97 -1.35 9.15
C ASP A 31 -4.63 -2.33 10.13
N ASP A 32 -5.78 -2.89 9.74
CA ASP A 32 -6.53 -3.87 10.54
C ASP A 32 -6.01 -5.33 10.36
N GLU A 33 -5.00 -5.57 9.52
CA GLU A 33 -4.57 -6.91 9.07
C GLU A 33 -5.74 -7.81 8.61
N ASN A 34 -6.72 -7.22 7.91
CA ASN A 34 -7.93 -7.92 7.48
C ASN A 34 -7.88 -8.33 6.01
N LEU A 35 -7.42 -9.57 5.75
CA LEU A 35 -7.27 -10.10 4.38
C LEU A 35 -8.58 -10.15 3.58
N GLU A 36 -9.72 -10.41 4.23
CA GLU A 36 -11.00 -10.52 3.52
C GLU A 36 -11.52 -9.14 3.10
N ALA A 37 -11.41 -8.13 3.97
CA ALA A 37 -11.72 -6.75 3.61
C ALA A 37 -10.78 -6.23 2.51
N PHE A 38 -9.52 -6.66 2.53
CA PHE A 38 -8.54 -6.31 1.51
C PHE A 38 -8.93 -6.84 0.14
N LYS A 39 -9.30 -8.12 0.03
CA LYS A 39 -9.79 -8.72 -1.23
C LYS A 39 -11.05 -8.02 -1.74
N GLN A 40 -12.02 -7.77 -0.85
CA GLN A 40 -13.25 -7.07 -1.22
C GLN A 40 -12.98 -5.65 -1.74
N ALA A 41 -11.96 -4.96 -1.21
CA ALA A 41 -11.57 -3.67 -1.71
C ALA A 41 -10.98 -3.78 -3.14
N LEU A 42 -10.13 -4.77 -3.40
CA LEU A 42 -9.59 -5.03 -4.75
C LEU A 42 -10.70 -5.39 -5.75
N GLU A 43 -11.65 -6.23 -5.36
CA GLU A 43 -12.84 -6.57 -6.18
C GLU A 43 -13.74 -5.34 -6.44
N GLY A 44 -13.68 -4.35 -5.56
CA GLY A 44 -14.39 -3.09 -5.67
C GLY A 44 -13.66 -2.01 -6.46
N ASP A 45 -12.68 -2.38 -7.30
CA ASP A 45 -11.87 -1.45 -8.11
C ASP A 45 -11.04 -0.45 -7.28
N ALA A 46 -10.58 -0.84 -6.08
CA ALA A 46 -9.65 -0.01 -5.32
C ALA A 46 -8.38 0.31 -6.13
N ASP A 47 -7.93 1.57 -6.07
CA ASP A 47 -6.70 2.01 -6.71
C ASP A 47 -5.47 1.52 -5.92
N VAL A 48 -4.84 0.46 -6.44
CA VAL A 48 -3.63 -0.14 -5.86
C VAL A 48 -2.38 0.76 -5.90
N ASN A 49 -2.44 1.90 -6.60
CA ASN A 49 -1.36 2.88 -6.71
C ASN A 49 -1.67 4.21 -6.02
N ALA A 50 -2.83 4.31 -5.38
CA ALA A 50 -3.20 5.51 -4.63
C ALA A 50 -2.19 5.79 -3.52
N PHE A 51 -2.12 7.03 -3.09
CA PHE A 51 -1.28 7.43 -1.97
C PHE A 51 -2.16 7.76 -0.76
N ASP A 52 -1.87 7.14 0.38
CA ASP A 52 -2.36 7.55 1.69
C ASP A 52 -1.17 7.84 2.60
N GLU A 53 -1.22 8.98 3.29
CA GLU A 53 -0.14 9.48 4.14
C GLU A 53 1.26 9.47 3.49
N GLY A 54 1.31 9.57 2.15
CA GLY A 54 2.54 9.62 1.37
C GLY A 54 3.06 8.27 0.87
N TYR A 55 2.34 7.17 1.11
CA TYR A 55 2.71 5.81 0.74
C TYR A 55 1.64 5.14 -0.12
N THR A 56 2.05 4.23 -1.01
CA THR A 56 1.11 3.35 -1.72
C THR A 56 0.69 2.17 -0.83
N PRO A 57 -0.41 1.43 -1.13
CA PRO A 57 -0.80 0.26 -0.36
C PRO A 57 0.35 -0.75 -0.17
N LEU A 58 1.15 -0.98 -1.22
CA LEU A 58 2.32 -1.86 -1.15
C LEU A 58 3.38 -1.34 -0.17
N MET A 59 3.62 -0.03 -0.17
CA MET A 59 4.56 0.60 0.76
C MET A 59 4.04 0.59 2.19
N THR A 60 2.75 0.81 2.42
CA THR A 60 2.12 0.74 3.75
C THR A 60 2.34 -0.63 4.40
N ILE A 61 2.12 -1.72 3.65
CA ILE A 61 2.40 -3.09 4.14
C ILE A 61 3.88 -3.24 4.56
N ILE A 62 4.82 -2.72 3.77
CA ILE A 62 6.25 -2.80 4.08
C ILE A 62 6.61 -1.97 5.31
N MET A 63 6.01 -0.77 5.44
CA MET A 63 6.26 0.15 6.55
C MET A 63 5.71 -0.35 7.89
N ASN A 64 4.63 -1.16 7.87
CA ASN A 64 4.17 -1.85 9.07
C ASN A 64 5.21 -2.85 9.60
N GLY A 65 6.13 -3.32 8.74
CA GLY A 65 7.34 -4.05 9.14
C GLY A 65 7.13 -5.53 9.44
N ASP A 66 5.89 -5.94 9.69
CA ASP A 66 5.52 -7.31 10.04
C ASP A 66 5.37 -8.19 8.80
N ASP A 67 6.24 -9.22 8.66
CA ASP A 67 6.12 -10.26 7.64
C ASP A 67 5.12 -11.36 8.05
N SER A 68 4.02 -10.95 8.70
CA SER A 68 2.95 -11.86 9.09
C SER A 68 2.42 -12.60 7.83
N PRO A 69 1.94 -13.85 7.97
CA PRO A 69 1.37 -14.57 6.84
C PRO A 69 0.22 -13.83 6.14
N ILE A 70 -0.43 -12.88 6.84
CA ILE A 70 -1.48 -12.03 6.28
C ILE A 70 -0.87 -10.91 5.44
N CYS A 71 0.11 -10.17 5.97
CA CYS A 71 0.84 -9.12 5.25
C CYS A 71 1.49 -9.67 3.97
N LEU A 72 2.14 -10.84 4.06
CA LEU A 72 2.73 -11.49 2.89
C LEU A 72 1.67 -11.84 1.83
N LYS A 73 0.48 -12.29 2.22
CA LYS A 73 -0.62 -12.57 1.28
C LYS A 73 -1.16 -11.30 0.64
N MET A 74 -1.37 -10.23 1.42
CA MET A 74 -1.81 -8.93 0.87
C MET A 74 -0.79 -8.38 -0.13
N MET A 75 0.49 -8.45 0.22
CA MET A 75 1.58 -8.07 -0.68
C MET A 75 1.59 -8.91 -1.96
N MET A 76 1.41 -10.23 -1.87
CA MET A 76 1.28 -11.10 -3.05
C MET A 76 0.10 -10.70 -3.94
N LEU A 77 -1.06 -10.39 -3.36
CA LEU A 77 -2.24 -9.96 -4.11
C LEU A 77 -1.99 -8.66 -4.88
N LEU A 78 -1.31 -7.68 -4.27
CA LEU A 78 -0.93 -6.45 -4.96
C LEU A 78 0.08 -6.72 -6.08
N LEU A 79 1.11 -7.53 -5.82
CA LEU A 79 2.16 -7.82 -6.80
C LEU A 79 1.64 -8.57 -8.05
N GLN A 80 0.53 -9.30 -7.91
CA GLN A 80 -0.16 -9.96 -9.02
C GLN A 80 -1.16 -9.04 -9.72
N HIS A 81 -1.44 -7.85 -9.17
CA HIS A 81 -2.39 -6.92 -9.74
C HIS A 81 -1.81 -6.25 -11.00
N GLN A 82 -2.51 -6.39 -12.13
CA GLN A 82 -1.97 -6.01 -13.45
C GLN A 82 -1.61 -4.51 -13.57
N SER A 83 -2.33 -3.63 -12.88
CA SER A 83 -2.11 -2.18 -12.92
C SER A 83 -1.09 -1.68 -11.88
N LEU A 84 -0.47 -2.56 -11.09
CA LEU A 84 0.44 -2.13 -10.03
C LEU A 84 1.70 -1.46 -10.60
N ASN A 85 1.98 -0.26 -10.12
CA ASN A 85 3.25 0.44 -10.32
C ASN A 85 4.21 0.16 -9.15
N ILE A 86 4.99 -0.91 -9.27
CA ILE A 86 6.00 -1.30 -8.27
C ILE A 86 7.11 -0.25 -8.07
N ASN A 87 7.33 0.60 -9.07
CA ASN A 87 8.36 1.64 -9.08
C ASN A 87 7.84 3.01 -8.62
N ALA A 88 6.62 3.09 -8.10
CA ALA A 88 6.12 4.29 -7.45
C ALA A 88 7.09 4.75 -6.35
N GLN A 89 7.16 6.06 -6.15
CA GLN A 89 8.05 6.68 -5.17
C GLN A 89 7.22 7.37 -4.08
N GLU A 90 7.54 7.11 -2.82
CA GLU A 90 6.89 7.81 -1.70
C GLU A 90 7.20 9.30 -1.70
N THR A 91 6.32 10.06 -1.07
CA THR A 91 6.25 11.52 -1.28
C THR A 91 7.35 12.33 -0.59
N LYS A 92 8.02 11.78 0.43
CA LYS A 92 8.97 12.48 1.30
C LYS A 92 10.42 12.39 0.81
N GLU A 93 10.93 11.19 0.59
CA GLU A 93 12.34 10.93 0.21
C GLU A 93 12.47 10.30 -1.19
N ARG A 94 11.33 10.07 -1.88
CA ARG A 94 11.26 9.41 -3.18
C ARG A 94 11.75 7.95 -3.18
N ASN A 95 11.64 7.27 -2.05
CA ASN A 95 11.95 5.84 -1.95
C ASN A 95 10.91 5.00 -2.71
N THR A 96 11.35 3.95 -3.39
CA THR A 96 10.44 2.92 -3.91
C THR A 96 10.13 1.87 -2.83
N ALA A 97 9.16 1.00 -3.06
CA ALA A 97 8.87 -0.13 -2.18
C ALA A 97 10.14 -0.96 -1.86
N LEU A 98 11.03 -1.16 -2.85
CA LEU A 98 12.28 -1.89 -2.64
C LEU A 98 13.25 -1.15 -1.72
N HIS A 99 13.40 0.17 -1.87
CA HIS A 99 14.23 0.98 -0.97
C HIS A 99 13.74 0.89 0.48
N LEU A 100 12.41 0.94 0.69
CA LEU A 100 11.80 0.80 2.00
C LEU A 100 12.03 -0.59 2.59
N ALA A 101 11.89 -1.67 1.79
CA ALA A 101 12.12 -3.03 2.26
C ALA A 101 13.57 -3.25 2.75
N PHE A 102 14.56 -2.63 2.09
CA PHE A 102 15.95 -2.63 2.57
C PHE A 102 16.11 -1.87 3.89
N ARG A 103 15.47 -0.70 4.02
CA ARG A 103 15.50 0.09 5.26
C ARG A 103 14.88 -0.63 6.46
N MET A 104 13.87 -1.45 6.22
CA MET A 104 13.21 -2.26 7.26
C MET A 104 13.99 -3.54 7.58
N GLU A 105 15.10 -3.81 6.88
CA GLU A 105 15.91 -5.03 7.02
C GLU A 105 15.10 -6.34 6.84
N ASN A 106 13.94 -6.26 6.20
CA ASN A 106 13.02 -7.37 6.04
C ASN A 106 13.35 -8.16 4.76
N ARG A 107 14.13 -9.23 4.91
CA ARG A 107 14.58 -10.08 3.80
C ARG A 107 13.43 -10.71 3.01
N ASN A 108 12.32 -11.03 3.66
CA ASN A 108 11.16 -11.65 2.99
C ASN A 108 10.54 -10.65 2.00
N PHE A 109 10.34 -9.41 2.41
CA PHE A 109 9.83 -8.36 1.51
C PHE A 109 10.78 -8.06 0.36
N VAL A 110 12.09 -7.97 0.62
CA VAL A 110 13.11 -7.80 -0.43
C VAL A 110 13.02 -8.94 -1.44
N GLN A 111 12.97 -10.20 -0.99
CA GLN A 111 12.92 -11.36 -1.87
C GLN A 111 11.64 -11.39 -2.72
N MET A 112 10.49 -11.02 -2.13
CA MET A 112 9.22 -10.95 -2.86
C MET A 112 9.23 -9.86 -3.94
N LEU A 113 9.72 -8.66 -3.63
CA LEU A 113 9.79 -7.56 -4.60
C LEU A 113 10.76 -7.89 -5.75
N LEU A 114 11.92 -8.48 -5.45
CA LEU A 114 12.89 -8.88 -6.47
C LEU A 114 12.31 -9.95 -7.40
N ARG A 115 11.58 -10.94 -6.86
CA ARG A 115 10.90 -11.96 -7.69
C ARG A 115 9.86 -11.34 -8.61
N ALA A 116 9.03 -10.43 -8.10
CA ALA A 116 8.01 -9.75 -8.91
C ALA A 116 8.64 -8.93 -10.05
N CYS A 117 9.76 -8.28 -9.79
CA CYS A 117 10.47 -7.52 -10.83
C CYS A 117 11.05 -8.41 -11.95
N LEU A 118 11.42 -9.66 -11.66
CA LEU A 118 11.95 -10.60 -12.65
C LEU A 118 10.85 -11.23 -13.52
N GLN A 119 9.64 -11.40 -13.00
CA GLN A 119 8.52 -12.03 -13.72
C GLN A 119 7.86 -11.13 -14.79
N THR A 120 8.21 -9.84 -14.84
CA THR A 120 7.66 -8.87 -15.80
C THR A 120 8.52 -8.68 -17.06
N GLN A 121 9.62 -9.44 -17.18
CA GLN A 121 10.57 -9.33 -18.30
C GLN A 121 10.46 -10.47 -19.34
N GLU A 122 9.44 -11.33 -19.26
CA GLU A 122 9.12 -12.35 -20.27
C GLU A 122 7.89 -11.94 -21.10
#